data_AF-A0A520FRR8-F1
#
_entry.id   AF-A0A520FRR8-F1
#
_cell.length_a   1.000
_cell.length_b   1.000
_cell.length_c   1.000
_cell.angle_alpha   90.00
_cell.angle_beta   90.00
_cell.angle_gamma   90.00
#
_symmetry.space_group_name_H-M   'P 1'
#
loop_
_entity.id
_entity.type
_entity.pdbx_description
1 polymer ?
#
loop_
_entity_poly.entity_id
_entity_poly.type
_entity_poly.pdbx_seq_one_letter_code
_entity_poly.pdbx_strand_id
1 'polypeptide(L)'
;MGELVNHPHIVELLDVLSPWPQTATALGARVRLRPRLLMAALRILAARGLVAGDRGGSWDTRAPHTATYWLTDRGRRTADMLSSFWVWTALYARPDGSGGQ
;
A
#
# COMPACT_ATOMS: atom_id res chain seq x y z
N MET A 1 3.78 12.14 5.51
CA MET A 1 2.88 11.69 4.42
C MET A 1 3.61 11.63 3.09
N GLY A 2 4.24 12.71 2.59
CA GLY A 2 4.90 12.74 1.27
C GLY A 2 5.91 11.61 0.98
N GLU A 3 6.68 11.17 1.98
CA GLU A 3 7.64 10.06 1.84
C GLU A 3 6.96 8.70 1.51
N LEU A 4 5.74 8.48 2.02
CA LEU A 4 4.96 7.27 1.76
C LEU A 4 4.42 7.25 0.32
N VAL A 5 4.04 8.43 -0.19
CA VAL A 5 3.46 8.59 -1.53
C VAL A 5 4.55 8.55 -2.62
N ASN A 6 5.80 8.88 -2.27
CA ASN A 6 6.96 8.81 -3.17
C ASN A 6 7.48 7.39 -3.39
N HIS A 7 7.06 6.42 -2.58
CA HIS A 7 7.46 5.03 -2.78
C HIS A 7 6.49 4.32 -3.73
N PRO A 8 6.97 3.87 -4.91
CA PRO A 8 6.15 3.07 -5.81
C PRO A 8 5.63 1.84 -5.06
N HIS A 9 4.38 1.46 -5.33
CA HIS A 9 3.65 0.32 -4.78
C HIS A 9 3.11 0.42 -3.34
N ILE A 10 3.48 1.45 -2.56
CA ILE A 10 2.93 1.60 -1.20
C ILE A 10 1.43 1.90 -1.23
N VAL A 11 1.00 2.80 -2.11
CA VAL A 11 -0.42 3.16 -2.26
C VAL A 11 -1.23 1.95 -2.76
N GLU A 12 -0.70 1.24 -3.76
CA GLU A 12 -1.32 0.02 -4.31
C GLU A 12 -1.47 -1.08 -3.24
N LEU A 13 -0.49 -1.24 -2.35
CA LEU A 13 -0.56 -2.20 -1.26
C LEU A 13 -1.60 -1.82 -0.21
N LEU A 14 -1.71 -0.54 0.13
CA LEU A 14 -2.75 -0.06 1.05
C LEU A 14 -4.15 -0.26 0.46
N ASP A 15 -4.32 0.01 -0.83
CA ASP A 15 -5.58 -0.19 -1.54
C ASP A 15 -6.00 -1.66 -1.59
N VAL A 16 -5.09 -2.55 -2.00
CA VAL A 16 -5.35 -3.99 -2.08
C VAL A 16 -5.64 -4.64 -0.71
N LEU A 17 -5.07 -4.10 0.37
CA LEU A 17 -5.30 -4.56 1.75
C LEU A 17 -6.50 -3.88 2.44
N SER A 18 -7.01 -2.78 1.88
CA SER A 18 -8.13 -2.02 2.45
C SER A 18 -9.39 -2.86 2.66
N PRO A 19 -9.85 -3.65 1.66
CA PRO A 19 -11.12 -4.35 1.82
C PRO A 19 -10.99 -5.60 2.70
N TRP A 20 -9.90 -6.38 2.58
CA TRP A 20 -9.74 -7.64 3.33
C TRP A 20 -8.26 -8.01 3.55
N PRO A 21 -7.97 -8.86 4.55
CA PRO A 21 -6.66 -9.51 4.67
C PRO A 21 -6.28 -10.31 3.42
N GLN A 22 -5.00 -10.32 3.04
CA GLN A 22 -4.50 -10.99 1.84
C GLN A 22 -3.23 -11.79 2.12
N THR A 23 -3.07 -12.91 1.42
CA THR A 23 -1.82 -13.68 1.47
C THR A 23 -0.69 -12.99 0.71
N ALA A 24 0.56 -13.30 1.07
CA ALA A 24 1.75 -12.83 0.36
C ALA A 24 1.68 -13.08 -1.15
N THR A 25 1.21 -14.27 -1.54
CA THR A 25 1.05 -14.67 -2.95
C THR A 25 0.00 -13.83 -3.66
N ALA A 26 -1.17 -13.64 -3.04
CA ALA A 26 -2.25 -12.84 -3.62
C ALA A 26 -1.83 -11.36 -3.78
N LEU A 27 -1.11 -10.82 -2.81
CA LEU A 27 -0.55 -9.47 -2.90
C LEU A 27 0.47 -9.33 -4.04
N GLY A 28 1.40 -10.27 -4.16
CA GLY A 28 2.40 -10.27 -5.23
C GLY A 28 1.76 -10.34 -6.62
N ALA A 29 0.71 -11.14 -6.78
CA ALA A 29 -0.02 -11.26 -8.03
C ALA A 29 -0.79 -9.98 -8.39
N ARG A 30 -1.47 -9.35 -7.42
CA ARG A 30 -2.27 -8.13 -7.65
C ARG A 30 -1.42 -6.90 -7.95
N VAL A 31 -0.34 -6.71 -7.18
CA VAL A 31 0.57 -5.56 -7.32
C VAL A 31 1.67 -5.83 -8.37
N ARG A 32 1.67 -7.03 -8.99
CA ARG A 32 2.67 -7.49 -9.97
C ARG A 32 4.12 -7.34 -9.47
N LEU A 33 4.32 -7.56 -8.17
CA LEU A 33 5.60 -7.40 -7.51
C LEU A 33 6.37 -8.71 -7.40
N ARG A 34 7.70 -8.63 -7.58
CA ARG A 34 8.60 -9.71 -7.19
C ARG A 34 8.53 -9.89 -5.67
N PRO A 35 8.58 -11.14 -5.14
CA PRO A 35 8.45 -11.40 -3.71
C PRO A 35 9.39 -10.59 -2.80
N ARG A 36 10.62 -10.35 -3.25
CA ARG A 36 11.60 -9.53 -2.51
C ARG A 36 11.15 -8.08 -2.34
N LEU A 37 10.62 -7.48 -3.40
CA LEU A 37 10.17 -6.09 -3.40
C LEU A 37 8.88 -5.93 -2.59
N LEU A 38 7.95 -6.89 -2.74
CA LEU A 38 6.74 -6.96 -1.91
C LEU A 38 7.09 -7.01 -0.41
N MET A 39 8.02 -7.89 -0.02
CA MET A 39 8.43 -8.00 1.38
C MET A 39 9.10 -6.73 1.91
N ALA A 40 9.91 -6.04 1.09
CA ALA A 40 10.49 -4.76 1.47
C ALA A 40 9.43 -3.68 1.70
N ALA A 41 8.41 -3.60 0.83
CA ALA A 41 7.31 -2.67 1.00
C ALA A 41 6.45 -2.98 2.23
N LEU A 42 6.13 -4.27 2.47
CA LEU A 42 5.40 -4.69 3.66
C LEU A 42 6.19 -4.40 4.96
N ARG A 43 7.53 -4.55 4.95
CA ARG A 43 8.40 -4.17 6.08
C ARG A 43 8.30 -2.68 6.39
N ILE A 44 8.36 -1.84 5.36
CA ILE A 44 8.24 -0.39 5.49
C ILE A 44 6.88 -0.01 6.11
N LEU A 45 5.80 -0.63 5.63
CA LEU A 45 4.46 -0.42 6.15
C LEU A 45 4.30 -0.92 7.59
N ALA A 46 4.87 -2.07 7.92
CA ALA A 46 4.83 -2.65 9.26
C ALA A 46 5.65 -1.84 10.27
N ALA A 47 6.85 -1.37 9.89
CA ALA A 47 7.67 -0.49 10.73
C ALA A 47 6.96 0.83 11.07
N ARG A 48 6.04 1.27 10.20
CA ARG A 48 5.18 2.45 10.40
C ARG A 48 3.85 2.12 11.10
N GLY A 49 3.64 0.86 11.49
CA GLY A 49 2.44 0.38 12.16
C GLY A 49 1.18 0.38 11.29
N LEU A 50 1.33 0.35 9.95
CA LEU A 50 0.22 0.41 9.00
C LEU A 50 -0.27 -0.98 8.59
N VAL A 51 0.63 -1.96 8.57
CA VAL A 51 0.33 -3.35 8.22
C VAL A 51 0.75 -4.26 9.35
N ALA A 52 -0.08 -5.26 9.63
CA ALA A 52 0.26 -6.41 10.45
C ALA A 52 0.15 -7.69 9.60
N GLY A 53 0.70 -8.79 10.10
CA GLY A 53 0.57 -10.07 9.42
C GLY A 53 0.79 -11.25 10.35
N ASP A 54 0.17 -12.37 10.00
CA ASP A 54 0.32 -13.65 10.68
C ASP A 54 1.56 -14.36 10.14
N ARG A 55 2.71 -13.75 10.45
CA ARG A 55 4.02 -14.31 10.19
C ARG A 55 4.66 -14.65 11.53
N GLY A 56 4.92 -15.94 11.77
CA GLY A 56 5.76 -16.33 12.89
C GLY A 56 7.15 -15.72 12.73
N GLY A 57 7.56 -14.84 13.66
CA GLY A 57 8.93 -14.31 13.75
C GLY A 57 9.19 -12.95 13.09
N SER A 58 10.46 -12.53 13.14
CA SER A 58 10.92 -11.21 12.66
C SER A 58 10.52 -10.93 11.23
N TRP A 59 10.28 -9.66 10.90
CA TRP A 59 10.03 -9.16 9.55
C TRP A 59 11.15 -9.49 8.55
N ASP A 60 12.37 -9.73 9.02
CA ASP A 60 13.57 -9.99 8.22
C ASP A 60 13.64 -11.39 7.63
N THR A 61 12.95 -12.36 8.23
CA THR A 61 12.91 -13.73 7.71
C THR A 61 12.02 -13.81 6.46
N ARG A 62 12.29 -14.80 5.60
CA ARG A 62 11.42 -15.11 4.46
C ARG A 62 10.06 -15.57 4.99
N ALA A 63 9.01 -14.83 4.67
CA ALA A 63 7.66 -15.21 5.07
C ALA A 63 7.16 -16.40 4.23
N PRO A 64 6.36 -17.31 4.81
CA PRO A 64 5.61 -18.30 4.05
C PRO A 64 4.71 -17.62 3.02
N HIS A 65 4.50 -18.27 1.87
CA HIS A 65 3.57 -17.82 0.84
C HIS A 65 2.12 -17.70 1.36
N THR A 66 1.81 -18.48 2.40
CA THR A 66 0.52 -18.50 3.11
C THR A 66 0.39 -17.43 4.19
N ALA A 67 1.44 -16.67 4.49
CA ALA A 67 1.37 -15.59 5.47
C ALA A 67 0.34 -14.54 5.02
N THR A 68 -0.60 -14.23 5.91
CA THR A 68 -1.68 -13.28 5.67
C THR A 68 -1.32 -11.93 6.26
N TYR A 69 -1.58 -10.86 5.52
CA TYR A 69 -1.34 -9.49 5.91
C TYR A 69 -2.65 -8.70 5.92
N TRP A 70 -2.77 -7.73 6.82
CA TRP A 70 -3.93 -6.86 6.93
C TRP A 70 -3.53 -5.45 7.35
N LEU A 71 -4.38 -4.47 7.04
CA LEU A 71 -4.23 -3.13 7.59
C LEU A 71 -4.54 -3.12 9.09
N THR A 72 -3.68 -2.44 9.85
CA THR A 72 -4.04 -2.00 11.20
C THR A 72 -5.12 -0.92 11.13
N ASP A 73 -5.68 -0.53 12.27
CA ASP A 73 -6.56 0.64 12.33
C ASP A 73 -5.90 1.92 11.78
N ARG A 74 -4.62 2.13 12.13
CA ARG A 74 -3.82 3.24 11.59
C ARG A 74 -3.61 3.11 10.08
N GLY A 75 -3.40 1.90 9.59
CA GLY A 75 -3.29 1.58 8.17
C GLY A 75 -4.56 1.97 7.41
N ARG A 76 -5.74 1.57 7.90
CA ARG A 76 -7.03 1.92 7.31
C ARG A 76 -7.24 3.43 7.22
N ARG A 77 -7.07 4.14 8.34
CA ARG A 77 -7.18 5.61 8.37
C ARG A 77 -6.22 6.29 7.38
N THR A 78 -5.02 5.74 7.21
CA THR A 78 -4.04 6.26 6.24
C THR A 78 -4.48 6.01 4.79
N ALA A 79 -5.02 4.81 4.49
CA ALA A 79 -5.56 4.49 3.18
C ALA A 79 -6.75 5.40 2.81
N ASP A 80 -7.65 5.65 3.75
CA ASP A 80 -8.80 6.54 3.56
C ASP A 80 -8.37 7.99 3.27
N MET A 81 -7.37 8.49 4.00
CA MET A 81 -6.80 9.81 3.77
C MET A 81 -6.15 9.93 2.39
N LEU A 82 -5.41 8.90 1.95
CA LEU A 82 -4.78 8.88 0.64
C LEU A 82 -5.81 8.79 -0.48
N SER A 83 -6.84 7.96 -0.33
CA SER A 83 -7.96 7.88 -1.27
C SER A 83 -8.65 9.23 -1.42
N SER A 84 -8.94 9.90 -0.30
CA SER A 84 -9.52 11.25 -0.29
C SER A 84 -8.60 12.26 -0.99
N PHE A 85 -7.29 12.21 -0.73
CA PHE A 85 -6.32 13.09 -1.39
C PHE A 85 -6.29 12.89 -2.90
N TRP A 86 -6.29 11.65 -3.38
CA TRP A 86 -6.32 11.35 -4.82
C TRP A 86 -7.63 11.75 -5.48
N VAL A 87 -8.76 11.63 -4.78
CA VAL A 87 -10.05 12.16 -5.25
C VAL A 87 -9.98 13.68 -5.39
N TRP A 88 -9.45 14.38 -4.39
CA TRP A 88 -9.25 15.83 -4.46
C TRP A 88 -8.28 16.22 -5.57
N THR A 89 -7.13 15.55 -5.72
CA THR A 89 -6.22 15.88 -6.83
C THR A 89 -6.84 15.57 -8.18
N ALA A 90 -7.59 14.48 -8.35
CA ALA A 90 -8.28 14.20 -9.62
C ALA A 90 -9.35 15.25 -9.96
N LEU A 91 -10.08 15.75 -8.96
CA LEU A 91 -11.12 16.79 -9.16
C LEU A 91 -10.52 18.16 -9.47
N TYR A 92 -9.34 18.47 -8.93
CA TYR A 92 -8.72 19.80 -9.03
C TYR A 92 -7.51 19.87 -9.95
N ALA A 93 -6.93 18.75 -10.38
CA ALA A 93 -5.91 18.67 -11.43
C ALA A 93 -6.52 18.83 -12.83
N ARG A 94 -7.57 19.66 -12.94
CA ARG A 94 -8.03 20.15 -14.24
C ARG A 94 -6.81 20.71 -14.97
N PRO A 95 -6.58 20.37 -16.23
CA PRO A 95 -5.48 20.95 -16.98
C PRO A 95 -5.76 22.45 -17.11
N ASP A 96 -4.99 23.25 -16.39
CA ASP A 96 -4.87 24.68 -16.64
C ASP A 96 -4.09 24.82 -17.95
N GLY A 97 -4.81 24.99 -19.07
CA GLY A 97 -4.18 25.04 -20.39
C GLY A 97 -5.12 25.37 -21.54
N SER A 98 -5.75 26.54 -21.46
CA SER A 98 -6.48 27.21 -22.54
C SER A 98 -5.64 27.35 -23.82
N GLY A 99 -6.27 27.16 -24.97
CA GLY A 99 -5.78 27.63 -26.26
C GLY A 99 -6.93 28.24 -27.06
N GLY A 100 -7.31 29.47 -26.72
CA GLY A 100 -8.07 30.31 -27.63
C GLY A 100 -7.16 30.77 -28.77
N GLN A 101 -7.61 30.56 -30.00
CA GLN A 101 -7.46 31.45 -31.15
C GLN A 101 -8.50 31.03 -32.20
#